data_AF-A0A954UP40-F1
#
_entry.id   AF-A0A954UP40-F1
#
_cell.length_a   1.000
_cell.length_b   1.000
_cell.length_c   1.000
_cell.angle_alpha   90.00
_cell.angle_beta   90.00
_cell.angle_gamma   90.00
#
_symmetry.space_group_name_H-M   'P 1'
#
loop_
_entity.id
_entity.type
_entity.pdbx_description
1 polymer ?
#
loop_
_entity_poly.entity_id
_entity_poly.type
_entity_poly.pdbx_seq_one_letter_code
_entity_poly.pdbx_strand_id
1 'polypeptide(L)'
;MDAELHEHLLSQARNGDRAAMGQLLEAFRPYLTLHAQRRFDPRLQSRVDPTDLVQLSFLEAFRDLADFRGQSVGEFASWLRTLLEHNASRLAERHLDAQRRSLRRESQSSTESGQRRMIESAPHEQSSPSRRAMRGEDAVWLATALAQLPEDQAEAIRLRHLEGLSLKQMSERLRRSETAVAGLVKRGLQKLKTMLPE
;
A
#
# COMPACT_ATOMS: atom_id res chain seq x y z
N MET A 1 -3.33 17.62 13.30
CA MET A 1 -3.15 18.54 12.16
C MET A 1 -3.31 17.82 10.83
N ASP A 2 -2.69 16.65 10.63
CA ASP A 2 -2.72 15.98 9.32
C ASP A 2 -4.10 15.42 8.90
N ALA A 3 -4.96 15.00 9.84
CA ALA A 3 -6.32 14.52 9.49
C ALA A 3 -7.21 15.63 8.90
N GLU A 4 -7.22 16.80 9.53
CA GLU A 4 -7.99 17.95 9.01
C GLU A 4 -7.46 18.42 7.65
N LEU A 5 -6.14 18.36 7.45
CA LEU A 5 -5.53 18.63 6.15
C LEU A 5 -5.96 17.61 5.08
N HIS A 6 -5.93 16.31 5.40
CA HIS A 6 -6.35 15.28 4.46
C HIS A 6 -7.85 15.39 4.12
N GLU A 7 -8.71 15.70 5.08
CA GLU A 7 -10.13 15.94 4.85
C GLU A 7 -10.36 17.17 3.96
N HIS A 8 -9.60 18.25 4.18
CA HIS A 8 -9.65 19.44 3.33
C HIS A 8 -9.23 19.13 1.88
N LEU A 9 -8.09 18.46 1.72
CA LEU A 9 -7.58 18.04 0.40
C LEU A 9 -8.56 17.09 -0.31
N LEU A 10 -9.20 16.17 0.41
CA LEU A 10 -10.23 15.29 -0.13
C LEU A 10 -11.44 16.08 -0.64
N SER A 11 -11.90 17.06 0.12
CA SER A 11 -13.01 17.93 -0.29
C SER A 11 -12.68 18.69 -1.57
N GLN A 12 -11.50 19.29 -1.66
CA GLN A 12 -11.04 20.01 -2.85
C GLN A 12 -10.87 19.08 -4.06
N ALA A 13 -10.24 17.92 -3.88
CA ALA A 13 -10.04 16.93 -4.92
C ALA A 13 -11.36 16.46 -5.53
N ARG A 14 -12.39 16.23 -4.69
CA ARG A 14 -13.75 15.88 -5.14
C ARG A 14 -14.45 16.99 -5.91
N ASN A 15 -14.09 18.25 -5.67
CA ASN A 15 -14.58 19.40 -6.43
C ASN A 15 -13.80 19.63 -7.73
N GLY A 16 -12.88 18.74 -8.09
CA GLY A 16 -12.12 18.77 -9.35
C GLY A 16 -10.76 19.47 -9.25
N ASP A 17 -10.30 19.85 -8.05
CA ASP A 17 -8.97 20.40 -7.88
C ASP A 17 -7.90 19.30 -8.04
N ARG A 18 -7.22 19.35 -9.20
CA ARG A 18 -6.16 18.41 -9.54
C ARG A 18 -4.91 18.56 -8.67
N ALA A 19 -4.60 19.76 -8.20
CA ALA A 19 -3.46 20.00 -7.34
C ALA A 19 -3.72 19.41 -5.95
N ALA A 20 -4.93 19.60 -5.42
CA ALA A 20 -5.36 18.98 -4.17
C ALA A 20 -5.35 17.44 -4.27
N MET A 21 -5.82 16.88 -5.39
CA MET A 21 -5.75 15.43 -5.62
C MET A 21 -4.31 14.92 -5.62
N GLY A 22 -3.38 15.62 -6.29
CA GLY A 22 -1.97 15.26 -6.28
C GLY A 22 -1.36 15.25 -4.88
N GLN A 23 -1.62 16.31 -4.11
CA GLN A 23 -1.16 16.42 -2.72
C GLN A 23 -1.74 15.32 -1.84
N LEU A 24 -3.04 15.03 -2.00
CA LEU A 24 -3.72 13.97 -1.28
C LEU A 24 -3.10 12.61 -1.60
N LEU A 25 -2.90 12.27 -2.88
CA LEU A 25 -2.27 11.00 -3.25
C LEU A 25 -0.86 10.88 -2.68
N GLU A 26 -0.04 11.94 -2.75
CA GLU A 26 1.30 11.92 -2.18
C GLU A 26 1.29 11.69 -0.66
N ALA A 27 0.34 12.28 0.07
CA ALA A 27 0.17 12.00 1.49
C ALA A 27 -0.15 10.52 1.79
N PHE A 28 -0.81 9.83 0.85
CA PHE A 28 -1.15 8.41 0.96
C PHE A 28 -0.08 7.46 0.38
N ARG A 29 0.98 8.00 -0.24
CA ARG A 29 2.07 7.18 -0.80
C ARG A 29 2.71 6.25 0.24
N PRO A 30 3.09 6.69 1.45
CA PRO A 30 3.67 5.81 2.46
C PRO A 30 2.76 4.62 2.80
N TYR A 31 1.46 4.89 2.93
CA TYR A 31 0.45 3.89 3.22
C TYR A 31 0.34 2.84 2.09
N LEU A 32 0.24 3.27 0.83
CA LEU A 32 0.17 2.32 -0.28
C LEU A 32 1.48 1.56 -0.50
N THR A 33 2.63 2.19 -0.31
CA THR A 33 3.93 1.51 -0.39
C THR A 33 4.04 0.40 0.65
N LEU A 34 3.63 0.66 1.89
CA LEU A 34 3.62 -0.35 2.95
C LEU A 34 2.70 -1.54 2.60
N HIS A 35 1.51 -1.24 2.05
CA HIS A 35 0.58 -2.26 1.58
C HIS A 35 1.12 -3.07 0.41
N ALA A 36 1.76 -2.42 -0.57
CA ALA A 36 2.39 -3.06 -1.71
C ALA A 36 3.47 -4.04 -1.23
N GLN A 37 4.39 -3.59 -0.38
CA GLN A 37 5.48 -4.40 0.18
C GLN A 37 4.99 -5.66 0.91
N ARG A 38 3.84 -5.60 1.61
CA ARG A 38 3.26 -6.77 2.30
C ARG A 38 2.60 -7.76 1.35
N ARG A 39 2.02 -7.27 0.25
CA ARG A 39 1.18 -8.06 -0.67
C ARG A 39 1.96 -8.73 -1.80
N PHE A 40 3.22 -8.38 -2.03
CA PHE A 40 4.02 -9.11 -3.00
C PHE A 40 4.21 -10.55 -2.51
N ASP A 41 3.43 -11.45 -3.11
CA ASP A 41 3.76 -12.87 -3.23
C ASP A 41 5.27 -12.95 -3.55
N PRO A 42 6.05 -13.81 -2.87
CA PRO A 42 7.47 -13.99 -3.16
C PRO A 42 7.77 -14.20 -4.66
N ARG A 43 6.81 -14.73 -5.42
CA ARG A 43 6.89 -14.90 -6.88
C ARG A 43 6.84 -13.59 -7.66
N LEU A 44 6.18 -12.56 -7.13
CA LEU A 44 6.06 -11.22 -7.70
C LEU A 44 7.15 -10.26 -7.21
N GLN A 45 7.71 -10.48 -6.01
CA GLN A 45 8.78 -9.64 -5.44
C GLN A 45 10.01 -9.51 -6.35
N SER A 46 10.29 -10.51 -7.19
CA SER A 46 11.44 -10.48 -8.11
C SER A 46 11.22 -9.67 -9.39
N ARG A 47 9.98 -9.21 -9.67
CA ARG A 47 9.60 -8.71 -11.01
C ARG A 47 8.77 -7.43 -11.03
N VAL A 48 8.29 -6.97 -9.88
CA VAL A 48 7.47 -5.76 -9.78
C VAL A 48 7.97 -4.91 -8.61
N ASP A 49 8.38 -3.68 -8.91
CA ASP A 49 8.74 -2.71 -7.88
C ASP A 49 7.48 -2.22 -7.15
N PRO A 50 7.44 -2.19 -5.80
CA PRO A 50 6.36 -1.58 -5.04
C PRO A 50 6.01 -0.16 -5.50
N THR A 51 7.01 0.62 -5.88
CA THR A 51 6.86 2.00 -6.35
C THR A 51 6.06 2.05 -7.65
N ASP A 52 6.35 1.17 -8.61
CA ASP A 52 5.63 1.11 -9.88
C ASP A 52 4.16 0.76 -9.68
N LEU A 53 3.88 -0.16 -8.75
CA LEU A 53 2.51 -0.55 -8.42
C LEU A 53 1.73 0.61 -7.77
N VAL A 54 2.39 1.38 -6.90
CA VAL A 54 1.79 2.59 -6.30
C VAL A 54 1.52 3.63 -7.38
N GLN A 55 2.47 3.89 -8.29
CA GLN A 55 2.27 4.87 -9.37
C GLN A 55 1.14 4.45 -10.32
N LEU A 56 1.05 3.17 -10.68
CA LEU A 56 -0.06 2.65 -11.48
C LEU A 56 -1.41 2.89 -10.79
N SER A 57 -1.45 2.70 -9.47
CA SER A 57 -2.65 2.91 -8.66
C SER A 57 -3.02 4.39 -8.54
N PHE A 58 -2.03 5.29 -8.51
CA PHE A 58 -2.27 6.73 -8.56
C PHE A 58 -2.84 7.19 -9.89
N LEU A 59 -2.33 6.67 -11.02
CA LEU A 59 -2.88 6.97 -12.34
C LEU A 59 -4.34 6.52 -12.45
N GLU A 60 -4.66 5.35 -11.92
CA GLU A 60 -6.03 4.85 -11.87
C GLU A 60 -6.91 5.68 -10.94
N ALA A 61 -6.41 6.05 -9.75
CA ALA A 61 -7.12 6.93 -8.83
C ALA A 61 -7.43 8.29 -9.46
N PHE A 62 -6.49 8.90 -10.19
CA PHE A 62 -6.72 10.16 -10.91
C PHE A 62 -7.85 10.04 -11.96
N ARG A 63 -7.97 8.89 -12.61
CA ARG A 63 -9.02 8.63 -13.61
C ARG A 63 -10.37 8.39 -12.96
N ASP A 64 -10.40 7.61 -11.88
CA ASP A 64 -11.62 7.06 -11.30
C ASP A 64 -12.15 7.89 -10.11
N LEU A 65 -11.48 8.99 -9.74
CA LEU A 65 -11.90 9.86 -8.64
C LEU A 65 -13.31 10.42 -8.80
N ALA A 66 -13.73 10.73 -10.03
CA ALA A 66 -15.08 11.26 -10.30
C ALA A 66 -16.18 10.27 -9.87
N ASP A 67 -15.87 8.97 -9.83
CA ASP A 67 -16.78 7.91 -9.42
C ASP A 67 -16.68 7.59 -7.91
N PHE A 68 -15.70 8.16 -7.21
CA PHE A 68 -15.53 7.95 -5.76
C PHE A 68 -16.63 8.67 -4.97
N ARG A 69 -17.38 7.89 -4.17
CA ARG A 69 -18.53 8.38 -3.38
C ARG A 69 -18.27 8.49 -1.87
N GLY A 70 -17.10 8.05 -1.39
CA GLY A 70 -16.75 8.12 0.03
C GLY A 70 -16.65 9.56 0.52
N GLN A 71 -16.86 9.76 1.82
CA GLN A 71 -16.90 11.07 2.46
C GLN A 71 -15.78 11.29 3.50
N SER A 72 -15.01 10.25 3.80
CA SER A 72 -13.92 10.33 4.78
C SER A 72 -12.58 9.89 4.21
N VAL A 73 -11.51 10.36 4.84
CA VAL A 73 -10.13 9.96 4.58
C VAL A 73 -9.96 8.45 4.72
N GLY A 74 -10.60 7.80 5.69
CA GLY A 74 -10.53 6.34 5.83
C GLY A 74 -11.23 5.56 4.71
N GLU A 75 -12.34 6.06 4.16
CA GLU A 75 -12.97 5.46 2.97
C GLU A 75 -12.11 5.65 1.73
N PHE A 76 -11.46 6.81 1.59
CA PHE A 76 -10.50 7.07 0.54
C PHE A 76 -9.29 6.13 0.64
N ALA A 77 -8.75 5.92 1.85
CA ALA A 77 -7.69 4.94 2.13
C ALA A 77 -8.07 3.54 1.68
N SER A 78 -9.30 3.12 1.99
CA SER A 78 -9.82 1.80 1.61
C SER A 78 -9.96 1.68 0.09
N TRP A 79 -10.46 2.72 -0.57
CA TRP A 79 -10.61 2.75 -2.02
C TRP A 79 -9.26 2.67 -2.74
N LEU A 80 -8.27 3.46 -2.32
CA LEU A 80 -6.91 3.40 -2.85
C LEU A 80 -6.29 2.00 -2.65
N ARG A 81 -6.51 1.39 -1.49
CA ARG A 81 -6.04 0.02 -1.22
C ARG A 81 -6.70 -0.99 -2.18
N THR A 82 -7.99 -0.86 -2.45
CA THR A 82 -8.69 -1.71 -3.43
C THR A 82 -8.10 -1.55 -4.84
N LEU A 83 -7.82 -0.33 -5.28
CA LEU A 83 -7.14 -0.09 -6.56
C LEU A 83 -5.76 -0.76 -6.60
N LEU A 84 -4.96 -0.61 -5.54
CA LEU A 84 -3.66 -1.24 -5.41
C LEU A 84 -3.75 -2.77 -5.51
N GLU A 85 -4.70 -3.39 -4.81
CA GLU A 85 -4.90 -4.83 -4.83
C GLU A 85 -5.37 -5.34 -6.20
N HIS A 86 -6.26 -4.61 -6.88
CA HIS A 86 -6.66 -4.93 -8.25
C HIS A 86 -5.48 -4.82 -9.23
N ASN A 87 -4.65 -3.78 -9.08
CA ASN A 87 -3.46 -3.61 -9.92
C ASN A 87 -2.44 -4.72 -9.70
N ALA A 88 -2.20 -5.12 -8.45
CA ALA A 88 -1.33 -6.23 -8.12
C ALA A 88 -1.81 -7.53 -8.75
N SER A 89 -3.11 -7.84 -8.62
CA SER A 89 -3.72 -9.04 -9.19
C SER A 89 -3.67 -9.05 -10.72
N ARG A 90 -4.02 -7.93 -11.38
CA ARG A 90 -3.95 -7.81 -12.85
C ARG A 90 -2.52 -8.00 -13.37
N LEU A 91 -1.54 -7.47 -12.64
CA LEU A 91 -0.14 -7.62 -13.00
C LEU A 91 0.31 -9.08 -12.83
N ALA A 92 -0.08 -9.72 -11.73
CA ALA A 92 0.18 -11.13 -11.48
C ALA A 92 -0.43 -12.04 -12.56
N GLU A 93 -1.69 -11.84 -12.92
CA GLU A 93 -2.38 -12.56 -14.00
C GLU A 93 -1.66 -12.38 -15.34
N ARG A 94 -1.34 -11.14 -15.72
CA ARG A 94 -0.59 -10.86 -16.96
C ARG A 94 0.77 -11.53 -17.00
N HIS A 95 1.45 -11.63 -15.86
CA HIS A 95 2.74 -12.33 -15.77
C HIS A 95 2.59 -13.84 -15.87
N LEU A 96 1.60 -14.43 -15.19
CA LEU A 96 1.29 -15.85 -15.31
C LEU A 96 0.88 -16.20 -16.75
N ASP A 97 0.10 -15.34 -17.40
CA ASP A 97 -0.28 -15.49 -18.80
C ASP A 97 0.89 -15.23 -19.74
N ALA A 98 1.81 -14.33 -19.43
CA ALA A 98 3.04 -14.13 -20.20
C ALA A 98 3.97 -15.35 -20.08
N GLN A 99 4.09 -15.96 -18.90
CA GLN A 99 4.83 -17.21 -18.71
C GLN A 99 4.16 -18.39 -19.42
N ARG A 100 2.84 -18.51 -19.32
CA ARG A 100 2.07 -19.51 -20.09
C ARG A 100 2.20 -19.27 -21.59
N ARG A 101 2.22 -18.02 -22.06
CA ARG A 101 2.43 -17.66 -23.47
C ARG A 101 3.88 -17.82 -23.93
N SER A 102 4.89 -17.68 -23.06
CA SER A 102 6.27 -17.99 -23.42
C SER A 102 6.49 -19.49 -23.53
N LEU A 103 5.88 -20.29 -22.65
CA LEU A 103 5.83 -21.75 -22.75
C LEU A 103 4.99 -22.22 -23.95
N ARG A 104 3.89 -21.52 -24.24
CA ARG A 104 3.01 -21.76 -25.41
C ARG A 104 3.55 -21.12 -26.70
N ARG A 105 4.60 -20.29 -26.68
CA ARG A 105 5.27 -19.83 -27.91
C ARG A 105 6.16 -20.91 -28.53
N GLU A 106 6.40 -22.01 -27.81
CA GLU A 106 6.83 -23.29 -28.40
C GLU A 106 5.65 -24.13 -28.93
N SER A 107 4.39 -23.72 -28.71
CA SER A 107 3.20 -24.44 -29.17
C SER A 107 1.96 -23.53 -29.36
N GLN A 108 1.94 -22.82 -30.50
CA GLN A 108 0.79 -22.22 -31.19
C GLN A 108 -0.30 -21.41 -30.42
N SER A 109 -0.44 -20.16 -30.89
CA SER A 109 -1.65 -19.35 -31.17
C SER A 109 -2.96 -19.65 -30.42
N SER A 110 -3.49 -18.65 -29.70
CA SER A 110 -4.80 -17.99 -29.98
C SER A 110 -5.54 -17.41 -28.74
N THR A 111 -6.06 -16.20 -29.00
CA THR A 111 -7.29 -15.51 -28.56
C THR A 111 -7.40 -14.78 -27.22
N GLU A 112 -7.74 -13.49 -27.38
CA GLU A 112 -8.09 -12.46 -26.39
C GLU A 112 -9.44 -12.71 -25.71
N SER A 113 -9.64 -12.14 -24.52
CA SER A 113 -10.95 -11.64 -24.08
C SER A 113 -10.78 -10.70 -22.89
N GLY A 114 -11.12 -9.42 -23.09
CA GLY A 114 -11.20 -8.42 -22.03
C GLY A 114 -12.52 -8.55 -21.27
N GLN A 115 -12.44 -8.64 -19.94
CA GLN A 115 -13.59 -8.49 -19.05
C GLN A 115 -13.36 -7.28 -18.15
N ARG A 116 -14.11 -6.20 -18.41
CA ARG A 116 -14.36 -5.14 -17.41
C ARG A 116 -15.32 -5.74 -16.40
N ARG A 117 -14.86 -5.98 -15.17
CA ARG A 117 -15.72 -6.43 -14.08
C ARG A 117 -15.97 -5.29 -13.11
N MET A 118 -17.26 -5.11 -12.83
CA MET A 118 -17.86 -4.17 -11.91
C MET A 118 -17.25 -4.35 -10.51
N ILE A 119 -16.89 -3.24 -9.86
CA ILE A 119 -16.37 -3.20 -8.50
C ILE A 119 -17.51 -3.63 -7.57
N GLU A 120 -17.53 -4.90 -7.18
CA GLU A 120 -18.47 -5.42 -6.20
C GLU A 120 -17.87 -5.24 -4.81
N SER A 121 -18.49 -4.37 -4.02
CA SER A 121 -18.12 -4.05 -2.65
C SER A 121 -18.12 -5.31 -1.77
N ALA A 122 -16.95 -5.67 -1.24
CA ALA A 122 -16.78 -6.82 -0.35
C ALA A 122 -17.53 -6.63 1.00
N PRO A 123 -17.93 -7.73 1.68
CA PRO A 123 -18.85 -7.68 2.81
C PRO A 123 -18.23 -7.06 4.07
N HIS A 124 -19.06 -6.31 4.80
CA HIS A 124 -18.73 -5.57 6.01
C HIS A 124 -18.44 -6.48 7.23
N GLU A 125 -17.24 -6.35 7.80
CA GLU A 125 -17.05 -6.62 9.23
C GLU A 125 -17.73 -5.51 10.05
N GLN A 126 -18.43 -5.91 11.12
CA GLN A 126 -19.33 -5.11 11.96
C GLN A 126 -18.62 -4.04 12.81
N SER A 127 -18.05 -3.03 12.15
CA SER A 127 -17.55 -1.82 12.79
C SER A 127 -18.32 -0.61 12.25
N SER A 128 -18.73 0.31 13.13
CA SER A 128 -19.45 1.52 12.71
C SER A 128 -18.62 2.31 11.67
N PRO A 129 -19.26 3.02 10.73
CA PRO A 129 -18.55 3.83 9.72
C PRO A 129 -17.49 4.75 10.34
N SER A 130 -17.81 5.37 11.48
CA SER A 130 -16.88 6.20 12.26
C SER A 130 -15.63 5.45 12.74
N ARG A 131 -15.75 4.25 13.28
CA ARG A 131 -14.59 3.46 13.74
C ARG A 131 -13.73 2.97 12.58
N ARG A 132 -14.33 2.72 11.41
CA ARG A 132 -13.58 2.36 10.20
C ARG A 132 -12.77 3.54 9.67
N ALA A 133 -13.36 4.74 9.68
CA ALA A 133 -12.66 5.97 9.31
C ALA A 133 -11.46 6.22 10.21
N MET A 134 -11.66 6.21 11.53
CA MET A 134 -10.57 6.38 12.51
C MET A 134 -9.44 5.37 12.33
N ARG A 135 -9.75 4.07 12.21
CA ARG A 135 -8.71 3.05 11.96
C ARG A 135 -7.97 3.25 10.64
N GLY A 136 -8.66 3.76 9.61
CA GLY A 136 -8.04 4.08 8.32
C GLY A 136 -7.06 5.24 8.46
N GLU A 137 -7.45 6.29 9.17
CA GLU A 137 -6.61 7.45 9.47
C GLU A 137 -5.38 7.06 10.29
N ASP A 138 -5.57 6.29 11.37
CA ASP A 138 -4.48 5.78 12.21
C ASP A 138 -3.46 4.98 11.39
N ALA A 139 -3.94 4.16 10.46
CA ALA A 139 -3.07 3.35 9.59
C ALA A 139 -2.26 4.21 8.62
N VAL A 140 -2.86 5.27 8.07
CA VAL A 140 -2.17 6.22 7.19
C VAL A 140 -1.10 6.99 7.96
N TRP A 141 -1.41 7.43 9.18
CA TRP A 141 -0.45 8.12 10.05
C TRP A 141 0.71 7.22 10.45
N LEU A 142 0.42 5.99 10.87
CA LEU A 142 1.46 5.02 11.20
C LEU A 142 2.39 4.75 10.01
N ALA A 143 1.83 4.59 8.80
CA ALA A 143 2.64 4.39 7.60
C ALA A 143 3.51 5.62 7.28
N THR A 144 2.98 6.83 7.50
CA THR A 144 3.72 8.07 7.33
C THR A 144 4.86 8.18 8.34
N ALA A 145 4.60 7.89 9.61
CA ALA A 145 5.62 7.88 10.66
C ALA A 145 6.72 6.84 10.39
N LEU A 146 6.35 5.65 9.90
CA LEU A 146 7.29 4.62 9.47
C LEU A 146 8.20 5.11 8.35
N ALA A 147 7.66 5.83 7.36
CA ALA A 147 8.44 6.38 6.25
C ALA A 147 9.41 7.51 6.65
N GLN A 148 9.22 8.13 7.81
CA GLN A 148 10.14 9.15 8.36
C GLN A 148 11.28 8.55 9.19
N LEU A 149 11.27 7.25 9.46
CA LEU A 149 12.37 6.58 10.14
C LEU A 149 13.59 6.46 9.21
N PRO A 150 14.82 6.41 9.78
CA PRO A 150 15.98 5.96 9.03
C PRO A 150 15.71 4.59 8.40
N GLU A 151 16.13 4.40 7.15
CA GLU A 151 15.83 3.22 6.34
C GLU A 151 16.08 1.89 7.07
N ASP A 152 17.24 1.76 7.71
CA ASP A 152 17.60 0.57 8.50
C ASP A 152 16.62 0.29 9.67
N GLN A 153 16.04 1.33 10.27
CA GLN A 153 15.10 1.19 11.38
C GLN A 153 13.70 0.84 10.85
N ALA A 154 13.27 1.50 9.78
CA ALA A 154 12.01 1.20 9.09
C ALA A 154 12.00 -0.27 8.62
N GLU A 155 13.09 -0.70 7.98
CA GLU A 155 13.24 -2.07 7.48
C GLU A 155 13.26 -3.08 8.63
N ALA A 156 13.99 -2.80 9.73
CA ALA A 156 13.97 -3.68 10.90
C ALA A 156 12.57 -3.81 11.53
N ILE A 157 11.80 -2.73 11.62
CA ILE A 157 10.41 -2.78 12.11
C ILE A 157 9.53 -3.57 11.14
N ARG A 158 9.65 -3.33 9.84
CA ARG A 158 8.89 -4.03 8.79
C ARG A 158 9.13 -5.54 8.86
N LEU A 159 10.39 -5.97 8.86
CA LEU A 159 10.76 -7.38 8.95
C LEU A 159 10.25 -8.04 10.24
N ARG A 160 10.32 -7.33 11.38
CA ARG A 160 9.91 -7.87 12.68
C ARG A 160 8.39 -7.96 12.84
N HIS A 161 7.68 -6.88 12.51
CA HIS A 161 6.27 -6.72 12.86
C HIS A 161 5.30 -6.97 11.71
N LEU A 162 5.75 -6.84 10.46
CA LEU A 162 4.92 -7.09 9.28
C LEU A 162 5.24 -8.43 8.62
N GLU A 163 6.51 -8.84 8.58
CA GLU A 163 6.90 -10.17 8.08
C GLU A 163 7.02 -11.23 9.17
N GLY A 164 7.02 -10.85 10.45
CA GLY A 164 7.06 -11.79 11.58
C GLY A 164 8.39 -12.51 11.78
N LEU A 165 9.49 -11.98 11.22
CA LEU A 165 10.80 -12.65 11.30
C LEU A 165 11.40 -12.59 12.72
N SER A 166 12.12 -13.68 13.06
CA SER A 166 12.95 -13.73 14.27
C SER A 166 14.21 -12.87 14.12
N LEU A 167 14.80 -12.45 15.23
CA LEU A 167 16.06 -11.69 15.21
C LEU A 167 17.17 -12.43 14.46
N LYS A 168 17.22 -13.76 14.61
CA LYS A 168 18.12 -14.64 13.86
C LYS A 168 17.91 -14.53 12.35
N GLN A 169 16.68 -14.74 11.87
CA GLN A 169 16.37 -14.64 10.43
C GLN A 169 16.64 -13.24 9.87
N MET A 170 16.35 -12.20 10.65
CA MET A 170 16.65 -10.82 10.27
C MET A 170 18.17 -10.57 10.20
N SER A 171 18.94 -11.14 11.13
CA SER A 171 20.40 -11.01 11.17
C SER A 171 21.05 -11.61 9.90
N GLU A 172 20.55 -12.77 9.47
CA GLU A 172 20.97 -13.45 8.24
C GLU A 172 20.60 -12.61 7.00
N ARG A 173 19.35 -12.11 6.95
CA ARG A 173 18.85 -11.31 5.81
C ARG A 173 19.55 -9.96 5.68
N LEU A 174 19.77 -9.26 6.79
CA LEU A 174 20.39 -7.94 6.81
C LEU A 174 21.93 -7.98 6.87
N ARG A 175 22.53 -9.17 7.02
CA ARG A 175 23.97 -9.36 7.20
C ARG A 175 24.54 -8.52 8.36
N ARG A 176 23.82 -8.52 9.49
CA ARG A 176 24.18 -7.81 10.73
C ARG A 176 24.06 -8.75 11.93
N SER A 177 24.65 -8.42 13.08
CA SER A 177 24.45 -9.23 14.29
C SER A 177 23.02 -9.12 14.82
N GLU A 178 22.53 -10.16 15.52
CA GLU A 178 21.23 -10.13 16.20
C GLU A 178 21.10 -8.93 17.17
N THR A 179 22.20 -8.58 17.85
CA THR A 179 22.26 -7.41 18.75
C THR A 179 22.08 -6.09 18.00
N ALA A 180 22.68 -5.95 16.83
CA ALA A 180 22.52 -4.75 16.00
C ALA A 180 21.09 -4.62 15.48
N VAL A 181 20.49 -5.73 15.03
CA VAL A 181 19.09 -5.78 14.58
C VAL A 181 18.12 -5.45 15.72
N ALA A 182 18.29 -6.05 16.90
CA ALA A 182 17.48 -5.73 18.07
C ALA A 182 17.58 -4.24 18.44
N GLY A 183 18.77 -3.66 18.33
CA GLY A 183 18.99 -2.23 18.52
C GLY A 183 18.25 -1.36 17.50
N LEU A 184 18.19 -1.76 16.22
CA LEU A 184 17.44 -1.07 15.18
C LEU A 184 15.94 -1.08 15.47
N VAL A 185 15.37 -2.24 15.81
CA VAL A 185 13.95 -2.38 16.17
C VAL A 185 13.62 -1.49 17.37
N LYS A 186 14.43 -1.56 18.43
CA LYS A 186 14.21 -0.76 19.64
C LYS A 186 14.21 0.75 19.35
N ARG A 187 15.24 1.25 18.64
CA ARG A 187 15.34 2.68 18.31
C ARG A 187 14.19 3.13 17.39
N GLY A 188 13.83 2.30 16.42
CA GLY A 188 12.69 2.54 15.55
C GLY A 188 11.39 2.69 16.34
N LEU A 189 11.07 1.75 17.23
CA LEU A 189 9.87 1.79 18.08
C LEU A 189 9.86 3.02 19.00
N GLN A 190 11.01 3.38 19.59
CA GLN A 190 11.14 4.58 20.40
C GLN A 190 10.82 5.85 19.59
N LYS A 191 11.33 5.93 18.37
CA LYS A 191 11.11 7.09 17.50
C LYS A 191 9.67 7.16 16.99
N LEU A 192 9.05 6.02 16.65
CA LEU A 192 7.62 5.96 16.33
C LEU A 192 6.76 6.44 17.50
N LYS A 193 7.08 6.02 18.73
CA LYS A 193 6.36 6.47 19.93
C LYS A 193 6.42 8.00 20.11
N THR A 194 7.52 8.65 19.71
CA THR A 194 7.62 10.11 19.75
C THR A 194 6.89 10.83 18.61
N MET A 195 6.57 10.12 17.53
CA MET A 195 5.92 10.67 16.33
C MET A 195 4.40 10.45 16.33
N LEU A 196 3.92 9.42 17.01
CA LEU A 196 2.50 9.11 17.12
C LEU A 196 1.89 9.95 18.26
N PRO A 197 0.74 10.61 18.03
CA PRO A 197 -0.01 11.25 19.10
C PRO A 197 -0.50 10.21 20.13
N GLU A 198 -0.67 10.62 21.39
CA GLU A 198 -1.20 9.74 22.46
C GLU A 198 -2.65 9.29 22.19
#